data_AF-A0A2J5QBV9-F1
#
_entry.id   AF-A0A2J5QBV9-F1
#
_cell.length_a   1.000
_cell.length_b   1.000
_cell.length_c   1.000
_cell.angle_alpha   90.00
_cell.angle_beta   90.00
_cell.angle_gamma   90.00
#
_symmetry.space_group_name_H-M   'P 1'
#
loop_
_entity.id
_entity.type
_entity.pdbx_description
1 polymer ?
#
loop_
_entity_poly.entity_id
_entity_poly.type
_entity_poly.pdbx_seq_one_letter_code
_entity_poly.pdbx_strand_id
1 'polypeptide(L)'
;MTDREVNFIQGLFRTVDMNRWYLCPQVRVADIVQIAPRIRARSRAWWKLFSLVSRWHCDVVIVDRLTFRIVAALELDEGFDGQ
;
A
#
# COMPACT_ATOMS: atom_id res chain seq x y z
N MET A 1 10.38 -2.00 7.58
CA MET A 1 10.14 -0.57 7.79
C MET A 1 11.35 0.07 8.41
N THR A 2 11.73 1.25 7.93
CA THR A 2 12.76 2.10 8.53
C THR A 2 12.23 2.81 9.78
N ASP A 3 13.11 3.32 10.66
CA ASP A 3 12.70 4.12 11.82
C ASP A 3 11.96 5.39 11.41
N ARG A 4 12.29 5.95 10.23
CA ARG A 4 11.61 7.11 9.65
C ARG A 4 10.17 6.79 9.27
N GLU A 5 9.94 5.68 8.57
CA GLU A 5 8.59 5.21 8.23
C GLU A 5 7.77 4.95 9.50
N VAL A 6 8.37 4.29 10.51
CA VAL A 6 7.71 4.02 11.79
C VAL A 6 7.27 5.33 12.46
N ASN A 7 8.17 6.31 12.56
CA ASN A 7 7.87 7.61 13.16
C ASN A 7 6.78 8.37 12.38
N PHE A 8 6.83 8.35 11.04
CA PHE A 8 5.80 8.94 10.20
C PHE A 8 4.43 8.28 10.45
N ILE A 9 4.38 6.95 10.41
CA ILE A 9 3.15 6.18 10.59
C ILE A 9 2.55 6.43 11.98
N GLN A 10 3.37 6.47 13.03
CA GLN A 10 2.92 6.84 14.37
C GLN A 10 2.35 8.26 14.44
N GLY A 11 2.97 9.22 13.74
CA GLY A 11 2.45 10.59 13.63
C GLY A 11 1.11 10.64 12.88
N LEU A 12 0.99 9.86 11.80
CA LEU A 12 -0.23 9.74 11.01
C LEU A 12 -1.38 9.16 11.85
N PHE A 13 -1.14 8.08 12.60
CA PHE A 13 -2.13 7.49 13.51
C PHE A 13 -2.67 8.47 14.57
N ARG A 14 -1.85 9.42 15.03
CA ARG A 14 -2.27 10.44 16.00
C ARG A 14 -3.08 11.58 15.38
N THR A 15 -2.97 11.81 14.08
CA THR A 15 -3.52 13.00 13.40
C THR A 15 -4.77 12.67 12.59
N VAL A 16 -4.88 11.46 12.07
CA VAL A 16 -6.00 11.03 11.23
C VAL A 16 -7.23 10.74 12.08
N ASP A 17 -8.41 11.10 11.58
CA ASP A 17 -9.68 10.66 12.16
C ASP A 17 -9.86 9.15 12.01
N MET A 18 -9.49 8.42 13.07
CA MET A 18 -9.56 6.97 13.10
C MET A 18 -11.00 6.44 13.05
N ASN A 19 -12.04 7.25 13.28
CA ASN A 19 -13.44 6.80 13.12
C ASN A 19 -13.86 6.75 11.64
N ARG A 20 -13.20 7.53 10.79
CA ARG A 20 -13.48 7.57 9.36
C ARG A 20 -12.52 6.73 8.53
N TRP A 21 -11.26 6.60 8.95
CA TRP A 21 -10.21 5.99 8.14
C TRP A 21 -9.58 4.77 8.79
N TYR A 22 -9.37 3.71 8.01
CA TYR A 22 -8.38 2.68 8.34
C TYR A 22 -7.04 3.06 7.73
N LEU A 23 -5.98 2.93 8.52
CA LEU A 23 -4.60 3.05 8.08
C LEU A 23 -3.99 1.65 8.12
N CYS A 24 -3.50 1.19 6.97
CA CYS A 24 -2.96 -0.15 6.79
C CYS A 24 -1.49 -0.05 6.38
N PRO A 25 -0.54 -0.23 7.33
CA PRO A 25 0.89 -0.22 7.01
C PRO A 25 1.32 -1.43 6.18
N GLN A 26 2.37 -1.27 5.36
CA GLN A 26 3.12 -2.34 4.68
C GLN A 26 2.26 -3.29 3.82
N VAL A 27 1.30 -2.73 3.09
CA VAL A 27 0.36 -3.50 2.27
C VAL A 27 1.00 -3.91 0.95
N ARG A 28 0.93 -5.18 0.56
CA ARG A 28 1.44 -5.59 -0.76
C ARG A 28 0.62 -4.96 -1.86
N VAL A 29 1.29 -4.54 -2.93
CA VAL A 29 0.61 -4.07 -4.14
C VAL A 29 -0.36 -5.13 -4.67
N ALA A 30 0.02 -6.41 -4.58
CA ALA A 30 -0.82 -7.55 -4.97
C ALA A 30 -2.16 -7.67 -4.20
N ASP A 31 -2.28 -7.09 -3.01
CA ASP A 31 -3.50 -7.14 -2.21
C ASP A 31 -4.49 -6.02 -2.61
N ILE A 32 -4.03 -4.98 -3.31
CA ILE A 32 -4.82 -3.78 -3.64
C ILE A 32 -5.00 -3.54 -5.14
N VAL A 33 -4.28 -4.27 -6.00
CA VAL A 33 -4.46 -4.21 -7.46
C VAL A 33 -4.88 -5.56 -8.03
N GLN A 34 -5.45 -5.54 -9.22
CA GLN A 34 -5.78 -6.74 -9.97
C GLN A 34 -4.99 -6.79 -11.27
N ILE A 35 -4.51 -7.99 -11.62
CA ILE A 35 -3.94 -8.23 -12.95
C ILE A 35 -5.06 -8.06 -13.98
N ALA A 36 -4.74 -7.38 -15.09
CA ALA A 36 -5.71 -7.05 -16.13
C ALA A 36 -6.55 -8.28 -16.57
N PRO A 37 -7.90 -8.16 -16.66
CA PRO A 37 -8.79 -9.30 -16.92
C PRO A 37 -8.50 -10.06 -18.22
N ARG A 38 -7.89 -9.40 -19.21
CA ARG A 38 -7.45 -10.01 -20.47
C ARG A 38 -6.41 -11.12 -20.29
N ILE A 39 -5.74 -11.18 -19.13
CA ILE A 39 -4.75 -12.19 -18.81
C ILE A 39 -5.44 -13.31 -18.06
N ARG A 40 -5.46 -14.52 -18.64
CA ARG A 40 -6.10 -15.70 -18.03
C ARG A 40 -5.57 -15.94 -16.63
N ALA A 41 -6.46 -15.94 -15.64
CA ALA A 41 -6.14 -16.22 -14.25
C ALA A 41 -5.40 -17.56 -14.09
N ARG A 42 -4.41 -17.58 -13.19
CA ARG A 42 -3.56 -18.76 -12.86
C ARG A 42 -2.77 -19.34 -14.05
N SER A 43 -2.75 -18.68 -15.20
CA SER A 43 -1.82 -19.03 -16.28
C SER A 43 -0.37 -18.73 -15.89
N ARG A 44 0.60 -19.25 -16.63
CA ARG A 44 2.03 -18.94 -16.42
C ARG A 44 2.32 -17.43 -16.50
N ALA A 45 1.69 -16.73 -17.44
CA ALA A 45 1.83 -15.28 -17.59
C ALA A 45 1.24 -14.54 -16.39
N TRP A 46 0.07 -14.97 -15.91
CA TRP A 46 -0.56 -14.42 -14.70
C TRP A 46 0.33 -14.62 -13.48
N TRP A 47 0.88 -15.82 -13.26
CA TRP A 47 1.78 -16.09 -12.15
C TRP A 47 3.05 -15.25 -12.20
N LYS A 48 3.63 -15.04 -13.39
CA LYS A 48 4.79 -14.17 -13.55
C LYS A 48 4.49 -12.73 -13.12
N LEU A 49 3.33 -12.19 -13.52
CA LEU A 49 2.92 -10.85 -13.14
C LEU A 49 2.56 -10.76 -11.66
N PHE A 50 1.85 -11.75 -11.13
CA PHE A 50 1.50 -11.82 -9.71
C PHE A 50 2.75 -11.85 -8.85
N SER A 51 3.72 -12.70 -9.19
CA SER A 51 5.01 -12.76 -8.50
C SER A 51 5.80 -11.45 -8.58
N LEU A 52 5.62 -10.64 -9.64
CA LEU A 52 6.24 -9.32 -9.73
C LEU A 52 5.59 -8.34 -8.74
N VAL A 53 4.28 -8.18 -8.80
CA VAL A 53 3.56 -7.20 -7.96
C VAL A 53 3.55 -7.59 -6.48
N SER A 54 3.62 -8.88 -6.15
CA SER A 54 3.67 -9.37 -4.77
C SER A 54 4.99 -9.05 -4.04
N ARG A 55 6.01 -8.56 -4.75
CA ARG A 55 7.30 -8.13 -4.15
C ARG A 55 7.27 -6.69 -3.66
N TRP A 56 6.34 -5.89 -4.16
CA TRP A 56 6.23 -4.48 -3.82
C TRP A 56 5.23 -4.30 -2.71
N HIS A 57 5.52 -3.39 -1.79
CA HIS A 57 4.62 -2.95 -0.74
C HIS A 57 4.43 -1.45 -0.87
N CYS A 58 3.26 -0.96 -0.46
CA CYS A 58 3.07 0.44 -0.12
C CYS A 58 3.29 0.59 1.39
N ASP A 59 3.93 1.68 1.81
CA ASP A 59 4.18 1.93 3.23
C ASP A 59 2.90 2.09 4.03
N VAL A 60 1.89 2.78 3.48
CA VAL A 60 0.56 2.85 4.09
C VAL A 60 -0.53 2.98 3.04
N VAL A 61 -1.62 2.24 3.24
CA VAL A 61 -2.87 2.39 2.47
C VAL A 61 -3.94 2.98 3.38
N ILE A 62 -4.68 3.97 2.87
CA ILE A 62 -5.79 4.61 3.57
C ILE A 62 -7.09 4.11 2.96
N VAL A 63 -7.99 3.63 3.82
CA VAL A 63 -9.28 3.06 3.42
C VAL A 63 -10.40 3.79 4.14
N ASP A 64 -11.42 4.18 3.40
CA ASP A 64 -12.67 4.70 3.96
C ASP A 64 -13.41 3.60 4.75
N ARG A 65 -13.68 3.82 6.04
CA ARG A 65 -14.27 2.79 6.91
C ARG A 65 -15.72 2.46 6.57
N LEU A 66 -16.45 3.37 5.93
CA LEU A 66 -17.86 3.16 5.60
C LEU A 66 -18.02 2.38 4.30
N THR A 67 -17.18 2.67 3.31
CA THR A 67 -17.28 2.12 1.95
C THR A 67 -16.25 1.05 1.64
N PHE A 68 -15.24 0.87 2.50
CA PHE A 68 -14.08 0.00 2.28
C PHE A 68 -13.31 0.29 0.99
N ARG A 69 -13.45 1.51 0.45
CA ARG A 69 -12.70 1.95 -0.72
C ARG A 69 -11.34 2.45 -0.30
N ILE A 70 -10.32 2.00 -1.02
CA ILE A 70 -8.99 2.59 -0.95
C ILE A 70 -9.08 4.01 -1.48
N VAL A 71 -8.67 4.98 -0.66
CA VAL A 71 -8.64 6.40 -1.04
C VAL A 71 -7.25 6.88 -1.39
N ALA A 72 -6.22 6.25 -0.82
CA ALA A 72 -4.82 6.53 -1.11
C ALA A 72 -3.94 5.31 -0.83
N ALA A 73 -2.88 5.15 -1.62
CA ALA A 73 -1.74 4.31 -1.33
C ALA A 73 -0.51 5.22 -1.32
N LEU A 74 0.24 5.21 -0.23
CA LEU A 74 1.37 6.10 0.01
C LEU A 74 2.67 5.30 0.04
N GLU A 75 3.68 5.85 -0.63
CA GLU A 75 5.09 5.45 -0.50
C GLU A 75 5.83 6.60 0.17
N LEU A 76 6.68 6.29 1.13
CA LEU A 76 7.51 7.24 1.84
C LEU A 76 8.90 7.18 1.24
N ASP A 77 9.20 8.15 0.37
CA ASP A 77 10.56 8.28 -0.13
C ASP A 77 11.52 8.61 1.03
N GLU A 78 12.68 7.94 1.03
CA GLU A 78 13.86 8.46 1.71
C GLU A 78 14.22 9.78 1.02
N GLY A 79 13.69 10.89 1.54
CA GLY A 79 14.00 12.20 1.00
C GLY A 79 15.51 12.31 0.87
N PHE A 80 16.00 12.64 -0.34
CA PHE A 80 17.38 13.01 -0.58
C PHE A 80 17.79 13.97 0.54
N ASP A 81 18.68 13.51 1.42
CA ASP A 81 19.45 14.41 2.28
C ASP A 81 20.35 15.18 1.32
N GLY A 82 19.87 16.35 0.89
CA GLY A 82 20.67 17.30 0.13
C GLY A 82 21.89 17.66 0.96
N GLN A 83 23.05 17.11 0.57
CA GLN A 83 24.35 17.71 0.85
C GLN A 83 24.58 18.88 -0.11
#